data_AF-A0A2V9RH92-F1
#
_entry.id   AF-A0A2V9RH92-F1
#
_cell.length_a   1.000
_cell.length_b   1.000
_cell.length_c   1.000
_cell.angle_alpha   90.00
_cell.angle_beta   90.00
_cell.angle_gamma   90.00
#
_symmetry.space_group_name_H-M   'P 1'
#
loop_
_entity.id
_entity.type
_entity.pdbx_description
1 polymer ?
#
loop_
_entity_poly.entity_id
_entity_poly.type
_entity_poly.pdbx_seq_one_letter_code
_entity_poly.pdbx_strand_id
1 'polypeptide(L)'
;MTEMFARTGFEAKRDIAGIVLNRWGHAFVNPQPGFFFGANGKPAPRDALRNAPFGRIAFSHSDLSGANDHRNAFLESHRAVGQLLDWVLV
;
A
#
# COMPACT_ATOMS: atom_id res chain seq x y z
N MET A 1 14.46 -22.34 9.23
CA MET A 1 13.59 -22.75 10.37
C MET A 1 14.19 -23.93 11.11
N THR A 2 14.28 -25.11 10.49
CA THR A 2 14.83 -26.33 11.14
C THR A 2 16.20 -26.11 11.76
N GLU A 3 17.16 -25.61 10.99
CA GLU A 3 18.51 -25.34 11.51
C GLU A 3 18.52 -24.19 12.54
N MET A 4 17.85 -23.08 12.21
CA MET A 4 17.77 -21.88 13.05
C MET A 4 17.20 -22.16 14.45
N PHE A 5 16.25 -23.10 14.58
CA PHE A 5 15.56 -23.44 15.83
C PHE A 5 15.91 -24.84 16.37
N ALA A 6 16.90 -25.54 15.80
CA ALA A 6 17.26 -26.90 16.22
C ALA A 6 17.71 -26.96 17.69
N ARG A 7 18.47 -25.95 18.14
CA ARG A 7 18.99 -25.88 19.52
C ARG A 7 17.91 -25.76 20.58
N THR A 8 16.70 -25.33 20.21
CA THR A 8 15.55 -25.25 21.10
C THR A 8 14.60 -26.44 20.93
N GLY A 9 14.99 -27.47 20.17
CA GLY A 9 14.26 -28.73 20.04
C GLY A 9 13.24 -28.79 18.90
N PHE A 10 13.15 -27.77 18.04
CA PHE A 10 12.22 -27.77 16.91
C PHE A 10 12.61 -28.83 15.86
N GLU A 11 11.67 -29.69 15.50
CA GLU A 11 11.82 -30.74 14.48
C GLU A 11 10.67 -30.62 13.48
N ALA A 12 10.98 -30.22 12.24
CA ALA A 12 9.97 -29.81 11.27
C ALA A 12 8.99 -30.93 10.89
N LYS A 13 9.40 -32.21 10.90
CA LYS A 13 8.51 -33.32 10.54
C LYS A 13 7.48 -33.60 11.65
N ARG A 14 7.87 -33.45 12.91
CA ARG A 14 7.01 -33.64 14.08
C ARG A 14 6.16 -32.40 14.39
N ASP A 15 6.74 -31.21 14.28
CA ASP A 15 6.17 -29.99 14.88
C ASP A 15 5.32 -29.16 13.90
N ILE A 16 5.40 -29.39 12.59
CA ILE A 16 4.55 -28.70 11.60
C ILE A 16 3.28 -29.53 11.34
N ALA A 17 2.15 -29.03 11.84
CA ALA A 17 0.84 -29.66 11.60
C ALA A 17 0.28 -29.38 10.18
N GLY A 18 0.73 -28.33 9.51
CA GLY A 18 0.28 -27.98 8.15
C GLY A 18 0.95 -26.72 7.61
N ILE A 19 0.93 -26.56 6.29
CA ILE A 19 1.47 -25.40 5.57
C ILE A 19 0.40 -24.89 4.60
N VAL A 20 0.07 -23.60 4.71
CA VAL A 20 -0.76 -22.91 3.73
C VAL A 20 0.09 -21.85 3.05
N LEU A 21 0.13 -21.88 1.71
CA LEU A 21 0.88 -20.94 0.91
C LEU A 21 -0.08 -20.12 0.04
N ASN A 22 0.09 -18.79 0.09
CA ASN A 22 -0.57 -17.86 -0.82
C ASN A 22 0.49 -17.03 -1.54
N ARG A 23 0.26 -16.74 -2.83
CA ARG A 23 1.12 -15.87 -3.63
C ARG A 23 0.34 -14.65 -4.09
N TRP A 24 0.89 -13.48 -3.76
CA TRP A 24 0.33 -12.19 -4.13
C TRP A 24 1.33 -11.45 -5.01
N GLY A 25 1.05 -11.35 -6.31
CA GLY A 25 1.96 -10.69 -7.26
C GLY A 25 2.09 -9.17 -7.08
N HIS A 26 1.09 -8.55 -6.43
CA HIS A 26 0.99 -7.10 -6.23
C HIS A 26 0.55 -6.79 -4.79
N ALA A 27 1.25 -7.35 -3.80
CA ALA A 27 0.89 -7.16 -2.39
C ALA A 27 1.20 -5.76 -1.85
N PHE A 28 2.23 -5.12 -2.39
CA PHE A 28 2.75 -3.86 -1.89
C PHE A 28 3.21 -3.00 -3.07
N VAL A 29 2.84 -1.72 -3.07
CA VAL A 29 3.58 -0.73 -3.87
C VAL A 29 5.05 -0.74 -3.44
N ASN A 30 5.94 -0.54 -4.40
CA ASN A 30 7.36 -0.28 -4.16
C ASN A 30 7.67 1.20 -4.48
N PRO A 31 7.62 2.10 -3.48
CA PRO A 31 7.86 3.52 -3.69
C PRO A 31 9.27 3.76 -4.25
N GLN A 32 9.36 4.25 -5.48
CA GLN A 32 10.64 4.59 -6.09
C GLN A 32 11.21 5.89 -5.49
N PRO A 33 12.52 6.16 -5.64
CA PRO A 33 13.09 7.44 -5.25
C PRO A 33 12.28 8.62 -5.79
N GLY A 34 11.98 9.58 -4.93
CA GLY A 34 11.12 10.73 -5.23
C GLY A 34 9.62 10.48 -5.05
N PHE A 35 9.17 9.27 -4.70
CA PHE A 35 7.74 8.95 -4.54
C PHE A 35 7.02 9.83 -3.52
N PHE A 36 7.68 10.20 -2.41
CA PHE A 36 7.06 10.98 -1.33
C PHE A 36 7.26 12.49 -1.46
N PHE A 37 8.39 12.93 -2.02
CA PHE A 37 8.83 14.33 -1.95
C PHE A 37 9.23 14.93 -3.31
N GLY A 38 9.07 14.17 -4.39
CA GLY A 38 9.59 14.56 -5.69
C GLY A 38 11.10 14.39 -5.81
N ALA A 39 11.64 14.68 -6.98
CA ALA A 39 13.07 14.63 -7.27
C ALA A 39 13.40 15.57 -8.42
N ASN A 40 14.62 16.13 -8.44
CA ASN A 40 15.13 16.96 -9.54
C ASN A 40 14.20 18.14 -9.90
N GLY A 41 13.62 18.80 -8.90
CA GLY A 41 12.68 19.92 -9.09
C GLY A 41 11.29 19.51 -9.60
N LYS A 42 10.99 18.21 -9.73
CA LYS A 42 9.67 17.70 -10.11
C LYS A 42 8.87 17.28 -8.88
N PRO A 43 7.52 17.45 -8.88
CA PRO A 43 6.66 17.02 -7.78
C PRO A 43 6.69 15.50 -7.58
N ALA A 44 6.19 15.03 -6.44
CA ALA A 44 6.11 13.62 -6.16
C ALA A 44 5.12 12.93 -7.13
N PRO A 45 5.45 11.77 -7.72
CA PRO A 45 4.56 11.10 -8.66
C PRO A 45 3.20 10.71 -8.05
N ARG A 46 3.16 10.45 -6.73
CA ARG A 46 1.90 10.22 -6.00
C ARG A 46 0.96 11.42 -6.04
N ASP A 47 1.51 12.64 -6.08
CA ASP A 47 0.73 13.88 -6.00
C ASP A 47 -0.09 14.10 -7.27
N ALA A 48 0.40 13.62 -8.42
CA ALA A 48 -0.30 13.73 -9.70
C ALA A 48 -1.68 13.04 -9.67
N LEU A 49 -1.81 11.95 -8.92
CA LEU A 49 -3.07 11.21 -8.74
C LEU A 49 -3.84 11.67 -7.49
N ARG A 50 -3.14 12.21 -6.49
CA ARG A 50 -3.69 12.51 -5.16
C ARG A 50 -4.26 13.92 -5.05
N ASN A 51 -3.71 14.89 -5.77
CA ASN A 51 -4.02 16.31 -5.52
C ASN A 51 -5.40 16.75 -6.01
N ALA A 52 -5.88 16.21 -7.13
CA ALA A 52 -7.18 16.59 -7.69
C ALA A 52 -7.80 15.45 -8.51
N PRO A 53 -9.15 15.43 -8.67
CA PRO A 53 -9.82 14.54 -9.60
C PRO A 53 -9.41 14.78 -11.05
N PHE A 54 -9.47 13.72 -11.86
CA PHE A 54 -9.50 13.80 -13.31
C PHE A 54 -10.96 13.85 -13.78
N GLY A 55 -11.51 15.06 -13.90
CA GLY A 55 -12.93 15.25 -14.16
C GLY A 55 -13.76 14.67 -13.01
N ARG A 56 -14.60 13.66 -13.30
CA ARG A 56 -15.45 12.99 -12.29
C ARG A 56 -14.79 11.76 -11.65
N ILE A 57 -13.46 11.60 -11.80
CA ILE A 57 -12.72 10.43 -11.33
C ILE A 57 -11.70 10.87 -10.27
N ALA A 58 -11.80 10.34 -9.05
CA ALA A 58 -10.81 10.52 -8.00
C ALA A 58 -10.10 9.19 -7.69
N PHE A 59 -8.79 9.22 -7.50
CA PHE A 59 -7.98 8.03 -7.20
C PHE A 59 -7.90 7.83 -5.69
N SER A 60 -8.01 6.57 -5.24
CA SER A 60 -7.91 6.17 -3.82
C SER A 60 -7.04 4.92 -3.67
N HIS A 61 -6.93 4.41 -2.44
CA HIS A 61 -6.15 3.24 -1.99
C HIS A 61 -4.77 3.55 -1.38
N SER A 62 -4.22 2.59 -0.64
CA SER A 62 -2.98 2.74 0.12
C SER A 62 -1.73 2.88 -0.75
N ASP A 63 -1.78 2.48 -2.02
CA ASP A 63 -0.67 2.72 -2.94
C ASP A 63 -0.35 4.21 -3.07
N LEU A 64 -1.37 5.08 -2.97
CA LEU A 64 -1.21 6.54 -2.99
C LEU A 64 -0.58 7.10 -1.72
N SER A 65 -0.60 6.35 -0.61
CA SER A 65 0.04 6.76 0.64
C SER A 65 1.53 6.40 0.68
N GLY A 66 1.94 5.38 -0.08
CA GLY A 66 3.25 4.73 0.02
C GLY A 66 3.37 3.79 1.23
N ALA A 67 2.29 3.62 2.00
CA ALA A 67 2.19 2.79 3.19
C ALA A 67 0.96 1.88 3.08
N ASN A 68 1.22 0.63 2.74
CA ASN A 68 0.19 -0.38 2.45
C ASN A 68 -0.35 -0.97 3.75
N ASP A 69 -1.39 -0.34 4.27
CA ASP A 69 -2.20 -0.87 5.35
C ASP A 69 -3.65 -0.46 5.18
N HIS A 70 -4.52 -1.17 5.92
CA HIS A 70 -5.96 -0.96 5.91
C HIS A 70 -6.34 0.50 6.22
N ARG A 71 -5.58 1.17 7.11
CA ARG A 71 -5.95 2.48 7.64
C ARG A 71 -5.69 3.53 6.57
N ASN A 72 -4.53 3.45 5.94
CA ASN A 72 -4.17 4.32 4.82
C ASN A 72 -5.12 4.14 3.63
N ALA A 73 -5.55 2.91 3.33
CA ALA A 73 -6.54 2.69 2.28
C ALA A 73 -7.86 3.42 2.56
N PHE A 74 -8.35 3.39 3.81
CA PHE A 74 -9.57 4.11 4.20
C PHE A 74 -9.38 5.64 4.23
N LEU A 75 -8.27 6.14 4.75
CA LEU A 75 -7.99 7.58 4.77
C LEU A 75 -7.88 8.15 3.35
N GLU A 76 -7.22 7.45 2.43
CA GLU A 76 -7.14 7.87 1.02
C GLU A 76 -8.50 7.79 0.31
N SER A 77 -9.36 6.83 0.70
CA SER A 77 -10.74 6.75 0.20
C SER A 77 -11.58 7.92 0.70
N HIS A 78 -11.49 8.25 1.99
CA HIS A 78 -12.18 9.41 2.57
C HIS A 78 -11.78 10.71 1.86
N ARG A 79 -10.47 10.93 1.64
CA ARG A 79 -9.96 12.06 0.85
C ARG A 79 -10.55 12.09 -0.57
N ALA A 80 -10.48 10.97 -1.28
CA ALA A 80 -10.93 10.89 -2.68
C ALA A 80 -12.43 11.17 -2.83
N VAL A 81 -13.25 10.69 -1.89
CA VAL A 81 -14.68 11.02 -1.85
C VAL A 81 -14.89 12.50 -1.56
N GLY A 82 -14.15 13.08 -0.61
CA GLY A 82 -14.20 14.51 -0.32
C GLY A 82 -13.95 15.36 -1.57
N GLN A 83 -12.93 15.03 -2.37
CA GLN A 83 -12.64 15.72 -3.62
C GLN A 83 -13.80 15.70 -4.63
N LEU A 84 -14.56 14.60 -4.70
CA LEU A 84 -15.72 14.49 -5.59
C LEU A 84 -16.91 15.31 -5.07
N LEU A 85 -17.10 15.35 -3.75
CA LEU A 85 -18.18 16.14 -3.14
C LEU A 85 -17.94 17.64 -3.32
N ASP A 86 -16.70 18.10 -3.13
CA ASP A 86 -16.34 19.50 -3.35
C ASP A 86 -16.59 19.96 -4.80
N TRP A 87 -16.49 19.05 -5.78
CA TRP A 87 -16.80 19.33 -7.18
C TRP A 87 -18.30 19.43 -7.51
N VAL A 88 -19.16 18.83 -6.69
CA VAL A 88 -20.62 18.80 -6.90
C VAL A 88 -21.31 19.95 -6.16
N LEU A 89 -20.68 20.48 -5.11
CA LEU A 89 -21.23 21.54 -4.26
C LEU A 89 -20.79 22.96 -4.67
N VAL A 90 -20.08 23.09 -5.79
CA VAL A 90 -19.71 24.37 -6.46
C VAL A 90 -20.55 24.52 -7.72
#